data_AF-A0A2T4S5K4-F1
#
_entry.id   AF-A0A2T4S5K4-F1
#
_cell.length_a   1.000
_cell.length_b   1.000
_cell.length_c   1.000
_cell.angle_alpha   90.00
_cell.angle_beta   90.00
_cell.angle_gamma   90.00
#
_symmetry.space_group_name_H-M   'P 1'
#
loop_
_entity.id
_entity.type
_entity.pdbx_description
1 polymer ?
#
loop_
_entity_poly.entity_id
_entity_poly.type
_entity_poly.pdbx_seq_one_letter_code
_entity_poly.pdbx_strand_id
1 'polypeptide(L)'
;MNLASTPVNAPTYSRVDVHFRNREFLNIVYRTDIEKLKEVVPEPLKVTSDLIKFEVIDMPDSTGLGSYTECGQVIPVEYNGEEGEFYLSMYLNNQPAIALGRELSTFPKKYGEPR
;
A
#
# COMPACT_ATOMS: atom_id res chain seq x y z
N MET A 1 6.45 -17.84 -23.11
CA MET A 1 5.94 -18.05 -21.73
C MET A 1 5.46 -16.72 -21.21
N ASN A 2 4.20 -16.64 -20.75
CA ASN A 2 3.65 -15.43 -20.16
C ASN A 2 3.93 -15.46 -18.65
N LEU A 3 5.14 -15.03 -18.25
CA LEU A 3 5.60 -15.14 -16.87
C LEU A 3 5.07 -13.96 -16.02
N ALA A 4 4.61 -14.25 -14.80
CA ALA A 4 4.11 -13.25 -13.86
C ALA A 4 5.23 -12.54 -13.08
N SER A 5 6.18 -13.33 -12.58
CA SER A 5 7.35 -12.93 -11.78
C SER A 5 8.38 -14.06 -11.84
N THR A 6 9.57 -13.85 -11.30
CA THR A 6 10.59 -14.90 -11.13
C THR A 6 10.40 -15.62 -9.78
N PRO A 7 10.97 -16.83 -9.62
CA PRO A 7 11.59 -17.69 -10.64
C PRO A 7 10.59 -18.34 -11.62
N VAL A 8 11.09 -18.77 -12.79
CA VAL A 8 10.26 -19.27 -13.92
C VAL A 8 9.34 -20.43 -13.55
N ASN A 9 9.79 -21.33 -12.67
CA ASN A 9 9.06 -22.53 -12.25
C ASN A 9 8.34 -22.38 -10.90
N ALA A 10 8.43 -21.22 -10.24
CA ALA A 10 7.75 -20.91 -9.00
C ALA A 10 7.63 -19.38 -8.78
N PRO A 11 6.84 -18.66 -9.58
CA PRO A 11 6.75 -17.20 -9.49
C PRO A 11 6.40 -16.71 -8.08
N THR A 12 7.03 -15.60 -7.65
CA THR A 12 6.82 -15.02 -6.30
C THR A 12 5.37 -14.62 -6.04
N TYR A 13 4.61 -14.31 -7.09
CA TYR A 13 3.17 -14.06 -7.05
C TYR A 13 2.50 -14.56 -8.32
N SER A 14 1.20 -14.85 -8.22
CA SER A 14 0.39 -15.31 -9.36
C SER A 14 -0.18 -14.14 -10.16
N ARG A 15 -0.38 -14.33 -11.47
CA ARG A 15 -1.17 -13.42 -12.32
C ARG A 15 -2.66 -13.72 -12.16
N VAL A 16 -3.21 -13.30 -11.04
CA VAL A 16 -4.64 -13.39 -10.74
C VAL A 16 -5.19 -12.02 -10.42
N ASP A 17 -6.45 -11.79 -10.76
CA ASP A 17 -7.16 -10.63 -10.27
C ASP A 17 -7.38 -10.82 -8.77
N VAL A 18 -6.70 -9.98 -7.98
CA VAL A 18 -6.77 -10.08 -6.52
C VAL A 18 -8.13 -9.58 -6.07
N HIS A 19 -8.90 -10.47 -5.48
CA HIS A 19 -10.16 -10.13 -4.80
C HIS A 19 -9.94 -10.26 -3.30
N PHE A 20 -10.24 -9.18 -2.57
CA PHE A 20 -10.12 -9.10 -1.11
C PHE A 20 -11.50 -9.33 -0.50
N ARG A 21 -11.71 -10.45 0.20
CA ARG A 21 -12.95 -10.76 0.91
C ARG A 21 -12.78 -10.42 2.39
N ASN A 22 -13.80 -9.80 2.97
CA ASN A 22 -13.81 -9.36 4.37
C ASN A 22 -12.58 -8.53 4.74
N ARG A 23 -12.17 -7.60 3.85
CA ARG A 23 -11.07 -6.67 4.13
C ARG A 23 -11.54 -5.64 5.15
N GLU A 24 -10.92 -5.63 6.32
CA GLU A 24 -11.30 -4.76 7.43
C GLU A 24 -10.30 -3.62 7.60
N PHE A 25 -10.78 -2.42 7.92
CA PHE A 25 -9.96 -1.22 8.04
C PHE A 25 -10.13 -0.57 9.41
N LEU A 26 -9.03 -0.25 10.07
CA LEU A 26 -8.94 0.73 11.14
C LEU A 26 -8.16 1.94 10.63
N ASN A 27 -8.83 3.08 10.48
CA ASN A 27 -8.22 4.33 10.04
C ASN A 27 -8.18 5.33 11.19
N ILE A 28 -6.98 5.81 11.51
CA ILE A 28 -6.74 6.85 12.51
C ILE A 28 -6.29 8.10 11.76
N VAL A 29 -7.14 9.11 11.73
CA VAL A 29 -6.81 10.41 11.13
C VAL A 29 -6.23 11.32 12.21
N TYR A 30 -5.05 11.87 11.96
CA TYR A 30 -4.35 12.73 12.92
C TYR A 30 -3.62 13.87 12.23
N ARG A 31 -3.40 14.95 12.98
CA ARG A 31 -2.67 16.13 12.51
C ARG A 31 -1.16 15.95 12.68
N THR A 32 -0.38 16.41 11.70
CA THR A 32 1.10 16.45 11.74
C THR A 32 1.64 17.74 11.12
N ASP A 33 2.95 17.91 11.07
CA ASP A 33 3.62 19.06 10.44
C ASP A 33 3.53 19.00 8.91
N ILE A 34 2.82 19.96 8.31
CA ILE A 34 2.61 20.03 6.87
C ILE A 34 3.91 20.29 6.08
N GLU A 35 4.88 20.99 6.65
CA GLU A 35 6.16 21.22 5.96
C GLU A 35 6.96 19.92 5.85
N LYS A 36 6.87 19.05 6.87
CA LYS A 36 7.43 17.69 6.79
C LYS A 36 6.73 16.79 5.79
N LEU A 37 5.41 16.96 5.59
CA LEU A 37 4.71 16.25 4.53
C LEU A 37 5.20 16.67 3.14
N LYS A 38 5.40 17.98 2.92
CA LYS A 38 5.91 18.52 1.64
C LYS A 38 7.34 18.06 1.33
N GLU A 39 8.17 17.81 2.35
CA GLU A 39 9.53 17.26 2.16
C GLU A 39 9.54 15.82 1.61
N VAL A 40 8.54 14.99 1.96
CA VAL A 40 8.51 13.56 1.62
C VAL A 40 7.60 13.22 0.43
N VAL A 41 6.62 14.09 0.13
CA VAL A 41 5.73 13.93 -1.02
C VAL A 41 6.46 14.42 -2.27
N PRO A 42 6.62 13.58 -3.31
CA PRO A 42 7.37 13.97 -4.51
C PRO A 42 6.58 14.93 -5.39
N GLU A 43 7.26 15.90 -6.00
CA GLU A 43 6.70 16.67 -7.11
C GLU A 43 6.29 15.72 -8.26
N PRO A 44 5.20 16.02 -8.99
CA PRO A 44 4.37 17.23 -8.95
C PRO A 44 3.15 17.16 -8.00
N LEU A 45 3.11 16.20 -7.07
CA LEU A 45 2.00 16.08 -6.13
C LEU A 45 2.00 17.25 -5.14
N LYS A 46 0.82 17.76 -4.81
CA LYS A 46 0.65 18.84 -3.82
C LYS A 46 -0.03 18.28 -2.58
N VAL A 47 0.53 18.51 -1.40
CA VAL A 47 -0.12 18.17 -0.12
C VAL A 47 -1.33 19.08 0.10
N THR A 48 -2.50 18.50 0.34
CA THR A 48 -3.78 19.24 0.48
C THR A 48 -4.25 19.40 1.93
N SER A 49 -3.70 18.63 2.87
CA SER A 49 -4.06 18.70 4.29
C SER A 49 -2.87 18.35 5.20
N ASP A 50 -2.91 18.88 6.42
CA ASP A 50 -2.04 18.48 7.53
C ASP A 50 -2.63 17.32 8.36
N LEU A 51 -3.83 16.84 7.99
CA LEU A 51 -4.46 15.64 8.51
C LEU A 51 -4.11 14.45 7.63
N ILE A 52 -3.41 13.47 8.19
CA ILE A 52 -3.02 12.24 7.48
C ILE A 52 -3.63 11.01 8.13
N LYS A 53 -3.66 9.91 7.39
CA LYS A 53 -4.26 8.63 7.81
C LYS A 53 -3.14 7.65 8.17
N PHE A 54 -3.18 7.11 9.38
CA PHE A 54 -2.56 5.83 9.70
C PHE A 54 -3.62 4.75 9.56
N GLU A 55 -3.33 3.71 8.79
CA GLU A 55 -4.25 2.60 8.53
C GLU A 55 -3.68 1.29 9.06
N VAL A 56 -4.56 0.44 9.59
CA VAL A 56 -4.33 -0.99 9.82
C VAL A 56 -5.42 -1.75 9.09
N ILE A 57 -5.03 -2.74 8.30
CA ILE A 57 -5.91 -3.44 7.38
C ILE A 57 -5.73 -4.94 7.56
N ASP A 58 -6.80 -5.62 7.96
CA ASP A 58 -6.83 -7.08 7.95
C ASP A 58 -7.37 -7.58 6.60
N MET A 59 -6.65 -8.52 6.00
CA MET A 59 -6.96 -9.12 4.71
C MET A 59 -7.02 -10.64 4.87
N PRO A 60 -8.10 -11.16 5.48
CA PRO A 60 -8.18 -12.57 5.86
C PRO A 60 -8.31 -13.52 4.66
N ASP A 61 -8.79 -13.04 3.52
CA ASP A 61 -8.94 -13.83 2.28
C ASP A 61 -8.65 -12.95 1.05
N SER A 62 -7.41 -13.07 0.55
CA SER A 62 -6.95 -12.41 -0.67
C SER A 62 -6.58 -13.42 -1.74
N THR A 63 -7.31 -13.43 -2.86
CA THR A 63 -7.07 -14.37 -3.98
C THR A 63 -5.60 -14.37 -4.41
N GLY A 64 -4.94 -15.53 -4.32
CA GLY A 64 -3.54 -15.72 -4.73
C GLY A 64 -2.48 -15.16 -3.77
N LEU A 65 -2.88 -14.47 -2.69
CA LEU A 65 -1.98 -13.90 -1.69
C LEU A 65 -2.16 -14.53 -0.30
N GLY A 66 -3.34 -15.08 0.00
CA GLY A 66 -3.66 -15.70 1.28
C GLY A 66 -4.19 -14.69 2.30
N SER A 67 -3.94 -14.97 3.58
CA SER A 67 -4.35 -14.14 4.73
C SER A 67 -3.16 -13.33 5.23
N TYR A 68 -3.32 -12.03 5.44
CA TYR A 68 -2.27 -11.17 5.98
C TYR A 68 -2.82 -9.87 6.55
N THR A 69 -1.97 -9.15 7.28
CA THR A 69 -2.29 -7.83 7.86
C THR A 69 -1.30 -6.81 7.32
N GLU A 70 -1.77 -5.57 7.15
CA GLU A 70 -0.98 -4.45 6.63
C GLU A 70 -1.23 -3.20 7.47
N CYS A 71 -0.22 -2.36 7.64
CA CYS A 71 -0.42 -1.02 8.17
C CYS A 71 0.42 0.00 7.40
N GLY A 72 0.02 1.27 7.41
CA GLY A 72 0.70 2.28 6.63
C GLY A 72 0.30 3.71 6.94
N GLN A 73 1.01 4.64 6.31
CA GLN A 73 0.71 6.07 6.35
C GLN A 73 0.34 6.57 4.96
N VAL A 74 -0.77 7.29 4.90
CA VAL A 74 -1.34 7.81 3.65
C VAL A 74 -1.57 9.31 3.80
N ILE A 75 -1.07 10.07 2.82
CA ILE A 75 -1.09 11.53 2.80
C ILE A 75 -2.09 11.98 1.72
N PRO A 76 -3.07 12.85 2.03
CA PRO A 76 -3.95 13.41 1.01
C PRO A 76 -3.17 14.39 0.13
N VAL A 77 -3.32 14.22 -1.19
CA VAL A 77 -2.59 15.00 -2.20
C VAL A 77 -3.52 15.41 -3.34
N GLU A 78 -3.04 16.30 -4.19
CA GLU A 78 -3.65 16.66 -5.48
C GLU A 78 -2.61 16.47 -6.60
N TYR A 79 -3.07 15.96 -7.75
CA TYR A 79 -2.34 15.99 -9.02
C TYR A 79 -3.22 16.56 -10.12
N ASN A 80 -2.79 17.65 -10.77
CA ASN A 80 -3.54 18.30 -11.87
C ASN A 80 -5.01 18.62 -11.53
N GLY A 81 -5.30 19.03 -10.28
CA GLY A 81 -6.65 19.32 -9.82
C GLY A 81 -7.48 18.10 -9.41
N GLU A 82 -6.93 16.88 -9.49
CA GLU A 82 -7.56 15.66 -9.01
C GLU A 82 -7.06 15.31 -7.60
N GLU A 83 -7.98 15.20 -6.65
CA GLU A 83 -7.69 14.76 -5.29
C GLU A 83 -7.37 13.26 -5.24
N GLY A 84 -6.40 12.89 -4.41
CA GLY A 84 -5.99 11.51 -4.24
C GLY A 84 -5.18 11.26 -2.97
N GLU A 85 -4.54 10.09 -2.93
CA GLU A 85 -3.79 9.61 -1.79
C GLU A 85 -2.37 9.21 -2.21
N PHE A 86 -1.37 9.71 -1.48
CA PHE A 86 0.01 9.27 -1.59
C PHE A 86 0.34 8.33 -0.42
N TYR A 87 0.64 7.07 -0.74
CA TYR A 87 1.08 6.08 0.23
C TYR A 87 2.56 6.36 0.53
N LEU A 88 2.87 6.79 1.76
CA LEU A 88 4.24 7.07 2.19
C LEU A 88 4.97 5.78 2.56
N SER A 89 4.31 4.90 3.31
CA SER A 89 4.90 3.64 3.76
C SER A 89 3.82 2.61 4.05
N MET A 90 4.15 1.33 3.81
CA MET A 90 3.28 0.19 4.09
C MET A 90 4.13 -0.96 4.64
N TYR A 91 3.64 -1.62 5.69
CA TYR A 91 4.30 -2.72 6.37
C TYR A 91 3.32 -3.89 6.49
N LEU A 92 3.76 -5.09 6.11
CA LEU A 92 2.92 -6.28 6.12
C LEU A 92 3.74 -7.56 6.27
N ASN A 93 3.08 -8.64 6.65
CA ASN A 93 3.69 -9.92 6.98
C ASN A 93 3.62 -10.97 5.85
N ASN A 94 3.36 -10.55 4.60
CA ASN A 94 3.15 -11.46 3.47
C ASN A 94 4.04 -11.13 2.26
N GLN A 95 5.01 -12.00 1.98
CA GLN A 95 6.01 -11.79 0.94
C GLN A 95 5.42 -11.70 -0.49
N PRO A 96 4.49 -12.59 -0.91
CA PRO A 96 3.81 -12.43 -2.21
C PRO A 96 3.11 -11.08 -2.36
N ALA A 97 2.43 -10.59 -1.32
CA ALA A 97 1.74 -9.30 -1.35
C ALA A 97 2.72 -8.11 -1.36
N ILE A 98 3.88 -8.24 -0.71
CA ILE A 98 4.97 -7.26 -0.80
C ILE A 98 5.50 -7.21 -2.24
N ALA A 99 5.87 -8.36 -2.80
CA ALA A 99 6.44 -8.44 -4.15
C ALA A 99 5.45 -7.96 -5.21
N LEU A 100 4.20 -8.46 -5.20
CA LEU A 100 3.16 -8.04 -6.14
C LEU A 100 2.90 -6.53 -6.05
N GLY A 101 2.77 -5.99 -4.83
CA GLY A 101 2.51 -4.57 -4.64
C GLY A 101 3.64 -3.67 -5.13
N ARG A 102 4.90 -4.13 -5.05
CA ARG A 102 6.09 -3.38 -5.48
C ARG A 102 6.42 -3.52 -6.96
N GLU A 103 6.26 -4.73 -7.51
CA GLU A 103 6.73 -5.09 -8.85
C GLU A 103 5.66 -4.91 -9.93
N LEU A 104 4.39 -5.19 -9.61
CA LEU A 104 3.28 -5.06 -10.56
C LEU A 104 2.55 -3.71 -10.41
N SER A 105 2.49 -3.19 -9.19
CA SER A 105 1.96 -1.87 -8.87
C SER A 105 3.10 -0.95 -8.44
N THR A 106 2.87 -0.05 -7.48
CA THR A 106 3.86 0.94 -7.02
C THR A 106 3.84 1.14 -5.50
N PHE A 107 3.24 0.21 -4.75
CA PHE A 107 3.07 0.35 -3.30
C PHE A 107 4.43 0.27 -2.56
N PRO A 108 4.71 1.19 -1.61
CA PRO A 108 5.99 1.27 -0.89
C PRO A 108 6.08 0.26 0.26
N LYS A 109 5.86 -1.02 -0.06
CA LYS A 109 5.77 -2.11 0.90
C LYS A 109 7.13 -2.54 1.45
N LYS A 110 7.16 -2.81 2.75
CA LYS A 110 8.25 -3.45 3.51
C LYS A 110 7.67 -4.56 4.39
N TYR A 111 8.53 -5.47 4.84
CA TYR A 111 8.11 -6.46 5.83
C TYR A 111 7.86 -5.81 7.20
N GLY A 112 6.82 -6.27 7.89
CA GLY A 112 6.50 -5.94 9.29
C GLY A 112 5.45 -6.90 9.84
N GLU A 113 5.17 -6.83 11.14
CA GLU A 113 4.16 -7.67 11.82
C GLU A 113 3.04 -6.81 12.43
N PRO A 114 2.20 -6.14 11.61
CA PRO A 114 1.05 -5.40 12.13
C PRO A 114 0.02 -6.35 12.78
N ARG A 115 -0.59 -5.90 13.87
CA ARG A 115 -1.64 -6.60 14.64
C ARG A 115 -2.59 -5.58 15.27
#